data_AF-A0A9E0UJA2-F1
#
_entry.id   AF-A0A9E0UJA2-F1
#
_cell.length_a   1.000
_cell.length_b   1.000
_cell.length_c   1.000
_cell.angle_alpha   90.00
_cell.angle_beta   90.00
_cell.angle_gamma   90.00
#
_symmetry.space_group_name_H-M   'P 1'
#
loop_
_entity.id
_entity.type
_entity.pdbx_description
1 polymer ?
#
loop_
_entity_poly.entity_id
_entity_poly.type
_entity_poly.pdbx_seq_one_letter_code
_entity_poly.pdbx_strand_id
1 'polypeptide(L)'
;MTLATRVLLLIVQIPLAAAATETGQLGTLFYTPSERATITASREGKANNETTTGLTLGGIIKREHGKGTVWVNGRPVAEGQPVPPAQTPKINAQGITIDSKSVRVGETVNLVTGERTDIVPPGAVSTGKKK
;
A
#
# COMPACT_ATOMS: atom_id res chain seq x y z
N MET A 1 38.72 -51.14 -32.33
CA MET A 1 37.33 -50.97 -32.80
C MET A 1 36.41 -51.56 -31.73
N THR A 2 36.06 -50.78 -30.71
CA THR A 2 34.74 -50.14 -30.52
C THR A 2 33.57 -51.11 -30.38
N LEU A 3 33.02 -51.14 -29.16
CA LEU A 3 31.58 -51.12 -28.80
C LEU A 3 30.74 -52.35 -29.23
N ALA A 4 29.82 -52.91 -28.45
CA ALA A 4 28.93 -52.23 -27.53
C ALA A 4 28.33 -53.22 -26.52
N THR A 5 28.58 -52.89 -25.26
CA THR A 5 27.85 -53.26 -24.05
C THR A 5 26.33 -53.10 -24.24
N ARG A 6 25.57 -54.19 -24.10
CA ARG A 6 24.11 -54.17 -23.93
C ARG A 6 23.73 -54.95 -22.67
N VAL A 7 24.12 -54.42 -21.51
CA VAL A 7 23.52 -54.80 -20.23
C VAL A 7 22.28 -53.93 -20.07
N LEU A 8 21.13 -54.56 -20.25
CA LEU A 8 19.79 -54.01 -20.10
C LEU A 8 19.56 -53.67 -18.61
N LEU A 9 19.88 -52.43 -18.22
CA LEU A 9 19.60 -51.91 -16.88
C LEU A 9 18.18 -51.34 -16.86
N LEU A 10 17.26 -52.10 -16.26
CA LEU A 10 15.86 -51.74 -16.05
C LEU A 10 15.78 -50.66 -14.95
N ILE A 11 15.75 -49.38 -15.34
CA ILE A 11 15.57 -48.26 -14.42
C ILE A 11 14.08 -48.15 -14.07
N VAL A 12 13.74 -48.52 -12.84
CA VAL A 12 12.45 -48.22 -12.20
C VAL A 12 12.35 -46.69 -12.06
N GLN A 13 11.49 -46.07 -12.88
CA GLN A 13 11.12 -44.66 -12.76
C GLN A 13 10.13 -44.49 -11.60
N ILE A 14 10.64 -44.18 -10.42
CA ILE A 14 9.82 -43.74 -9.28
C ILE A 14 9.39 -42.30 -9.58
N PRO A 15 8.09 -41.98 -9.69
CA PRO A 15 7.67 -40.60 -9.74
C PRO A 15 7.92 -40.00 -8.36
N LEU A 16 8.96 -39.17 -8.25
CA LEU A 16 9.19 -38.32 -7.09
C LEU A 16 8.05 -37.32 -7.06
N ALA A 17 7.01 -37.62 -6.28
CA ALA A 17 5.97 -36.66 -5.93
C ALA A 17 6.68 -35.50 -5.22
N ALA A 18 6.87 -34.40 -5.95
CA ALA A 18 7.32 -33.14 -5.39
C ALA A 18 6.23 -32.67 -4.42
N ALA A 19 6.34 -33.09 -3.16
CA ALA A 19 5.68 -32.41 -2.06
C ALA A 19 6.27 -30.99 -2.08
N ALA A 20 5.52 -30.06 -2.66
CA ALA A 20 5.81 -28.65 -2.56
C ALA A 20 5.83 -28.32 -1.06
N THR A 21 7.02 -28.23 -0.50
CA THR A 21 7.25 -27.60 0.79
C THR A 21 6.80 -26.16 0.62
N GLU A 22 5.56 -25.88 1.02
CA GLU A 22 5.08 -24.52 1.25
C GLU A 22 5.96 -23.97 2.37
N THR A 23 7.05 -23.32 1.97
CA THR A 23 7.85 -22.48 2.85
C THR A 23 6.88 -21.50 3.45
N GLY A 24 6.64 -21.65 4.75
CA GLY A 24 5.75 -20.80 5.53
C GLY A 24 6.28 -19.38 5.55
N GLN A 25 6.14 -18.67 4.44
CA GLN A 25 6.04 -17.22 4.43
C GLN A 25 4.91 -16.93 5.41
N LEU A 26 5.16 -16.05 6.38
CA LEU A 26 4.13 -15.47 7.26
C LEU A 26 3.05 -14.86 6.36
N GLY A 27 2.10 -15.68 5.92
CA GLY A 27 1.00 -15.31 5.05
C GLY A 27 -0.27 -15.11 5.88
N THR A 28 -1.37 -14.88 5.19
CA THR A 28 -2.68 -14.78 5.83
C THR A 28 -3.14 -16.16 6.31
N LEU A 29 -2.89 -16.46 7.59
CA LEU A 29 -2.94 -17.81 8.21
C LEU A 29 -4.30 -18.52 8.20
N PHE A 30 -5.36 -17.91 7.66
CA PHE A 30 -6.74 -18.39 7.84
C PHE A 30 -7.59 -18.47 6.55
N TYR A 31 -6.97 -18.46 5.36
CA TYR A 31 -7.71 -18.51 4.10
C TYR A 31 -7.23 -19.61 3.16
N THR A 32 -8.16 -20.15 2.37
CA THR A 32 -7.86 -21.11 1.29
C THR A 32 -6.94 -20.45 0.23
N PRO A 33 -6.11 -21.23 -0.51
CA PRO A 33 -5.21 -20.66 -1.52
C PRO A 33 -5.91 -19.80 -2.59
N SER A 34 -7.10 -20.20 -3.04
CA SER A 34 -7.91 -19.46 -4.00
C SER A 34 -8.41 -18.13 -3.43
N GLU A 35 -8.90 -18.12 -2.19
CA GLU A 35 -9.38 -16.92 -1.52
C GLU A 35 -8.24 -15.92 -1.25
N ARG A 36 -7.03 -16.41 -0.93
CA ARG A 36 -5.83 -15.57 -0.84
C ARG A 36 -5.51 -14.89 -2.17
N ALA A 37 -5.55 -15.62 -3.29
CA ALA A 37 -5.26 -15.06 -4.61
C ALA A 37 -6.23 -13.91 -4.95
N THR A 38 -7.52 -14.07 -4.63
CA THR A 38 -8.52 -13.01 -4.81
C THR A 38 -8.25 -11.79 -3.94
N ILE A 39 -7.92 -11.97 -2.65
CA ILE A 39 -7.62 -10.86 -1.74
C ILE A 39 -6.37 -10.11 -2.17
N THR A 40 -5.29 -10.83 -2.53
CA THR A 40 -4.04 -10.23 -3.00
C THR A 40 -4.25 -9.43 -4.27
N ALA A 41 -4.91 -10.01 -5.29
CA ALA A 41 -5.23 -9.30 -6.52
C ALA A 41 -6.10 -8.05 -6.27
N SER A 42 -7.05 -8.14 -5.34
CA SER A 42 -7.91 -7.00 -4.96
C SER A 42 -7.13 -5.87 -4.26
N ARG A 43 -6.03 -6.19 -3.56
CA ARG A 43 -5.15 -5.19 -2.92
C ARG A 43 -4.22 -4.54 -3.94
N GLU A 44 -3.65 -5.32 -4.85
CA GLU A 44 -2.77 -4.83 -5.91
C GLU A 44 -3.49 -3.86 -6.85
N GLY A 45 -4.75 -4.14 -7.20
CA GLY A 45 -5.58 -3.25 -8.01
C GLY A 45 -6.04 -1.96 -7.32
N LYS A 46 -5.87 -1.84 -5.99
CA LYS A 46 -6.28 -0.68 -5.18
C LYS A 46 -5.13 0.23 -4.79
N ALA A 47 -3.97 0.13 -5.46
CA ALA A 47 -2.99 1.20 -5.41
C ALA A 47 -3.63 2.46 -6.03
N ASN A 48 -4.22 3.30 -5.19
CA ASN A 48 -4.94 4.53 -5.51
C ASN A 48 -4.14 5.33 -6.56
N ASN A 49 -4.45 5.09 -7.83
CA ASN A 49 -3.85 5.74 -9.00
C ASN A 49 -4.97 6.34 -9.83
N GLU A 50 -6.01 6.80 -9.15
CA GLU A 50 -6.94 7.68 -9.79
C GLU A 50 -6.26 9.04 -9.86
N THR A 51 -6.19 9.58 -11.08
CA THR A 51 -5.95 10.99 -11.35
C THR A 51 -7.13 11.79 -10.81
N THR A 52 -7.41 11.65 -9.52
CA THR A 52 -8.48 12.34 -8.83
C THR A 52 -7.94 13.72 -8.53
N THR A 53 -8.69 14.72 -8.96
CA THR A 53 -8.48 16.12 -8.56
C THR A 53 -8.48 16.28 -7.03
N GLY A 54 -9.00 15.29 -6.31
CA GLY A 54 -8.93 15.15 -4.86
C GLY A 54 -7.60 14.64 -4.35
N LEU A 55 -7.07 15.35 -3.36
CA LEU A 55 -5.88 14.98 -2.63
C LEU A 55 -6.25 14.63 -1.19
N THR A 56 -6.00 13.38 -0.80
CA THR A 56 -6.25 12.85 0.53
C THR A 56 -4.96 12.75 1.31
N LEU A 57 -4.90 13.40 2.47
CA LEU A 57 -3.76 13.33 3.37
C LEU A 57 -3.94 12.16 4.34
N GLY A 58 -3.19 11.07 4.14
CA GLY A 58 -3.25 9.89 5.00
C GLY A 58 -2.44 10.02 6.29
N GLY A 59 -1.36 10.81 6.29
CA GLY A 59 -0.52 10.96 7.47
C GLY A 59 0.80 11.68 7.21
N ILE A 60 1.50 11.99 8.30
CA ILE A 60 2.77 12.72 8.29
C ILE A 60 3.74 12.01 9.23
N ILE A 61 4.95 11.74 8.73
CA ILE A 61 6.08 11.26 9.51
C ILE A 61 7.10 12.38 9.56
N LYS A 62 7.31 12.96 10.74
CA LYS A 62 8.35 13.95 10.99
C LYS A 62 9.56 13.26 11.62
N ARG A 63 10.75 13.53 11.10
CA ARG A 63 12.02 13.08 11.69
C ARG A 63 12.70 14.28 12.32
N GLU A 64 13.28 14.12 13.52
CA GLU A 64 13.98 15.23 14.19
C GLU A 64 15.18 15.74 13.37
N HIS A 65 15.96 14.83 12.80
CA HIS A 65 17.23 15.13 12.13
C HIS A 65 17.20 14.80 10.62
N GLY A 66 16.07 14.98 9.95
CA GLY A 66 15.97 14.71 8.52
C GLY A 66 14.63 15.06 7.88
N LYS A 67 14.54 14.83 6.57
CA LYS A 67 13.32 15.12 5.78
C LYS A 67 12.15 14.26 6.23
N GLY A 68 10.99 14.87 6.40
CA GLY A 68 9.75 14.15 6.67
C GLY A 68 9.26 13.33 5.48
N THR A 69 8.25 12.50 5.73
CA THR A 69 7.52 11.77 4.70
C THR A 69 6.03 12.02 4.89
N VAL A 70 5.36 12.40 3.81
CA VAL A 70 3.92 12.59 3.76
C VAL A 70 3.28 11.43 3.03
N TRP A 71 2.16 10.95 3.53
CA TRP A 71 1.33 9.99 2.81
C TRP A 71 0.19 10.72 2.11
N VAL A 72 0.27 10.84 0.79
CA VAL A 72 -0.76 11.47 -0.03
C VAL A 72 -1.38 10.43 -0.96
N ASN A 73 -2.71 10.31 -0.98
CA ASN A 73 -3.43 9.34 -1.80
C ASN A 73 -2.87 7.90 -1.64
N GLY A 74 -2.48 7.53 -0.40
CA GLY A 74 -1.89 6.23 -0.09
C GLY A 74 -0.44 6.04 -0.57
N ARG A 75 0.20 7.07 -1.14
CA ARG A 75 1.60 7.02 -1.59
C ARG A 75 2.52 7.82 -0.67
N PRO A 76 3.70 7.27 -0.32
CA PRO A 76 4.70 8.02 0.43
C PRO A 76 5.40 9.03 -0.49
N VAL A 77 5.50 10.26 -0.01
CA VAL A 77 6.14 11.39 -0.69
C VAL A 77 7.14 12.00 0.28
N ALA A 78 8.41 12.08 -0.12
CA ALA A 78 9.43 12.75 0.67
C ALA A 78 9.17 14.27 0.71
N GLU A 79 9.46 14.90 1.84
CA GLU A 79 9.35 16.35 1.98
C GLU A 79 10.14 17.09 0.90
N GLY A 80 9.47 18.03 0.22
CA GLY A 80 10.04 18.81 -0.87
C GLY A 80 9.88 18.17 -2.27
N GLN A 81 9.30 16.98 -2.39
CA GLN A 81 8.95 16.38 -3.68
C GLN A 81 7.54 16.82 -4.14
N PRO A 82 7.34 17.10 -5.44
CA PRO A 82 6.02 17.43 -5.98
C PRO A 82 5.07 16.23 -5.93
N VAL A 83 3.77 16.50 -5.76
CA VAL A 83 2.73 15.45 -5.72
C VAL A 83 1.65 15.74 -6.75
N PRO A 84 1.70 15.13 -7.94
CA PRO A 84 0.64 15.30 -8.93
C PRO A 84 -0.73 14.91 -8.37
N PRO A 85 -1.81 15.67 -8.64
CA PRO A 85 -1.87 16.87 -9.50
C PRO A 85 -1.49 18.21 -8.83
N ALA A 86 -1.10 18.22 -7.55
CA ALA A 86 -0.69 19.41 -6.82
C ALA A 86 0.80 19.77 -7.01
N GLN A 87 1.18 20.97 -6.54
CA GLN A 87 2.60 21.33 -6.37
C GLN A 87 3.23 20.64 -5.15
N THR A 88 4.46 21.00 -4.83
CA THR A 88 5.20 20.49 -3.67
C THR A 88 4.46 20.79 -2.35
N PRO A 89 3.92 19.77 -1.64
CA PRO A 89 3.36 19.96 -0.31
C PRO A 89 4.46 20.43 0.65
N LYS A 90 4.16 21.44 1.45
CA LYS A 90 5.06 21.96 2.49
C LYS A 90 4.60 21.45 3.85
N ILE A 91 5.48 20.79 4.57
CA ILE A 91 5.24 20.38 5.97
C ILE A 91 5.60 21.57 6.86
N ASN A 92 4.70 21.97 7.75
CA ASN A 92 4.94 22.95 8.80
C ASN A 92 4.64 22.33 10.19
N ALA A 93 4.84 23.08 11.27
CA ALA A 93 4.62 22.55 12.62
C ALA A 93 3.14 22.22 12.91
N GLN A 94 2.21 22.75 12.13
CA GLN A 94 0.76 22.61 12.28
C GLN A 94 0.14 21.57 11.33
N GLY A 95 0.88 21.07 10.34
CA GLY A 95 0.37 20.12 9.34
C GLY A 95 1.03 20.27 7.98
N ILE A 96 0.26 20.04 6.91
CA ILE A 96 0.73 20.19 5.53
C ILE A 96 -0.05 21.28 4.81
N THR A 97 0.64 22.05 3.99
CA THR A 97 0.04 23.01 3.06
C THR A 97 0.26 22.55 1.63
N ILE A 98 -0.80 22.56 0.83
CA ILE A 98 -0.82 22.17 -0.58
C ILE A 98 -1.52 23.28 -1.36
N ASP A 99 -0.85 23.84 -2.37
CA ASP A 99 -1.35 25.00 -3.12
C ASP A 99 -1.88 26.13 -2.20
N SER A 100 -1.09 26.44 -1.16
CA SER A 100 -1.40 27.44 -0.12
C SER A 100 -2.62 27.13 0.78
N LYS A 101 -3.24 25.96 0.65
CA LYS A 101 -4.31 25.48 1.53
C LYS A 101 -3.75 24.51 2.56
N SER A 102 -3.99 24.77 3.85
CA SER A 102 -3.65 23.81 4.91
C SER A 102 -4.59 22.62 4.83
N VAL A 103 -4.07 21.39 4.87
CA VAL A 103 -4.81 20.12 4.81
C VAL A 103 -4.55 19.32 6.08
N ARG A 104 -5.61 18.75 6.66
CA ARG A 104 -5.53 17.92 7.88
C ARG A 104 -5.36 16.44 7.54
N VAL A 105 -4.76 15.69 8.46
CA VAL A 105 -4.70 14.23 8.32
C VAL A 105 -6.13 13.66 8.36
N GLY A 106 -6.45 12.79 7.40
CA GLY A 106 -7.79 12.27 7.18
C GLY A 106 -8.67 13.14 6.29
N GLU A 107 -8.21 14.31 5.86
CA GLU A 107 -8.96 15.20 4.97
C GLU A 107 -8.63 14.91 3.50
N THR A 108 -9.67 14.93 2.67
CA THR A 108 -9.59 14.96 1.21
C THR A 108 -9.98 16.35 0.70
N VAL A 109 -9.12 16.97 -0.10
CA VAL A 109 -9.37 18.28 -0.72
C VAL A 109 -9.38 18.17 -2.23
N ASN A 110 -10.47 18.59 -2.87
CA ASN A 110 -10.52 18.75 -4.31
C ASN A 110 -9.76 20.02 -4.71
N LEU A 111 -8.69 19.87 -5.50
CA LEU A 111 -7.82 20.98 -5.88
C LEU A 111 -8.51 21.99 -6.82
N VAL A 112 -9.48 21.55 -7.63
CA VAL A 112 -10.21 22.41 -8.58
C VAL A 112 -11.36 23.13 -7.89
N THR A 113 -12.23 22.41 -7.18
CA THR A 113 -13.42 23.01 -6.55
C THR A 113 -13.12 23.62 -5.18
N GLY A 114 -12.04 23.17 -4.52
CA GLY A 114 -11.76 23.51 -3.13
C GLY A 114 -12.65 22.79 -2.11
N GLU A 115 -13.52 21.88 -2.55
CA GLU A 115 -14.37 21.07 -1.68
C GLU A 115 -13.52 20.19 -0.76
N ARG A 116 -14.00 20.00 0.47
CA ARG A 116 -13.26 19.34 1.54
C ARG A 116 -14.15 18.30 2.19
N THR A 117 -13.62 17.10 2.33
CA THR A 117 -14.32 15.96 2.91
C THR A 117 -13.43 15.33 3.97
N ASP A 118 -13.97 15.08 5.15
CA ASP A 118 -13.28 14.36 6.22
C ASP A 118 -13.56 12.85 6.10
N ILE A 119 -12.56 12.02 6.41
CA ILE A 119 -12.72 10.58 6.52
C ILE A 119 -13.71 10.20 7.62
N VAL A 120 -13.85 11.05 8.65
CA VAL A 120 -14.82 10.88 9.73
C VAL A 120 -16.02 11.81 9.49
N PRO A 121 -17.24 11.27 9.29
CA PRO A 121 -18.43 12.10 9.16
C PRO A 121 -18.70 12.92 10.43
N PRO A 122 -19.28 14.12 10.31
CA PRO A 122 -19.65 14.92 11.46
C PRO A 122 -20.63 14.14 12.36
N GLY A 123 -20.34 14.11 13.67
CA GLY A 123 -21.14 13.38 14.65
C GLY A 123 -20.86 11.87 14.75
N ALA A 124 -19.97 11.32 13.92
CA ALA A 124 -19.59 9.90 14.02
C ALA A 124 -18.80 9.58 15.30
N VAL A 125 -18.15 10.58 15.91
CA VAL A 125 -17.44 10.45 17.18
C VAL A 125 -18.09 11.37 18.22
N SER A 126 -18.48 10.78 19.35
CA SER A 126 -18.98 11.50 20.51
C SER A 126 -18.05 11.26 21.70
N THR A 127 -17.62 12.34 22.35
CA THR A 127 -16.89 12.22 23.62
C THR A 127 -17.91 12.13 24.74
N GLY A 128 -17.98 10.98 25.40
CA GLY A 128 -18.77 10.85 26.63
C GLY A 128 -18.29 11.89 27.66
N LYS A 129 -19.21 12.57 28.35
CA LYS A 129 -18.85 13.50 29.42
C LYS A 129 -18.05 12.74 30.47
N LYS A 130 -16.78 13.11 30.68
CA LYS A 130 -16.03 12.67 31.86
C LYS A 130 -16.75 13.20 33.10
N LYS A 131 -17.06 12.29 34.01
CA LYS A 131 -17.74 12.56 35.28
C LYS A 131 -16.76 13.12 36.29
#